data_AF-A0A5C6EN47-F1
#
_entry.id   AF-A0A5C6EN47-F1
#
_cell.length_a   1.000
_cell.length_b   1.000
_cell.length_c   1.000
_cell.angle_alpha   90.00
_cell.angle_beta   90.00
_cell.angle_gamma   90.00
#
_symmetry.space_group_name_H-M   'P 1'
#
loop_
_entity.id
_entity.type
_entity.pdbx_description
1 polymer ?
#
loop_
_entity_poly.entity_id
_entity_poly.type
_entity_poly.pdbx_seq_one_letter_code
_entity_poly.pdbx_strand_id
1 'polypeptide(L)'
;MSADRAALDLQHMTERLLACRDKPKRQYFVEQIGRIWNPGRQHSSFRPFREPTRLHHPPTDASIQAVTSFASDPSHFVRHAVAKSLSSHPEAAVVSITAFMSLLGDADASVRIAAADGLCYADVPSNNAEKLVPFLQDSIWLVRWGVAAALSSTTYRRNAWDAMKTSIPANAEHIDSWSWRARNFVGELQTDVDTLAKLRECVESLGRRSPFGYATKALLAMAETRG
;
A
#
# COMPACT_ATOMS: atom_id res chain seq x y z
N MET A 1 -27.99 -7.19 -4.48
CA MET A 1 -27.50 -8.32 -3.65
C MET A 1 -27.74 -7.93 -2.20
N SER A 2 -28.53 -8.66 -1.42
CA SER A 2 -28.73 -8.34 0.01
C SER A 2 -27.44 -8.53 0.81
N ALA A 3 -27.30 -7.84 1.95
CA ALA A 3 -26.13 -7.96 2.84
C ALA A 3 -25.88 -9.42 3.26
N ASP A 4 -26.95 -10.18 3.51
CA ASP A 4 -26.89 -11.61 3.87
C ASP A 4 -26.23 -12.47 2.81
N ARG A 5 -26.40 -12.13 1.52
CA ARG A 5 -25.78 -12.89 0.43
C ARG A 5 -24.26 -12.68 0.39
N ALA A 6 -23.79 -11.44 0.62
CA ALA A 6 -22.36 -11.15 0.66
C ALA A 6 -21.67 -11.80 1.87
N ALA A 7 -22.37 -11.89 3.01
CA ALA A 7 -21.90 -12.61 4.20
C ALA A 7 -21.72 -14.11 3.92
N LEU A 8 -22.74 -14.74 3.33
CA LEU A 8 -22.69 -16.16 2.94
C LEU A 8 -21.60 -16.42 1.90
N ASP A 9 -21.45 -15.53 0.91
CA ASP A 9 -20.39 -15.64 -0.10
C ASP A 9 -19.00 -15.55 0.55
N LEU A 10 -18.78 -14.63 1.50
CA LEU A 10 -17.50 -14.50 2.22
C LEU A 10 -17.20 -15.74 3.06
N GLN A 11 -18.18 -16.22 3.82
CA GLN A 11 -18.04 -17.45 4.61
C GLN A 11 -17.67 -18.63 3.70
N HIS A 12 -18.43 -18.82 2.61
CA HIS A 12 -18.20 -19.90 1.68
C HIS A 12 -16.81 -19.83 1.00
N MET A 13 -16.36 -18.64 0.59
CA MET A 13 -15.01 -18.46 0.05
C MET A 13 -13.92 -18.76 1.09
N THR A 14 -14.14 -18.37 2.35
CA THR A 14 -13.21 -18.62 3.45
C THR A 14 -13.07 -20.12 3.73
N GLU A 15 -14.18 -20.85 3.84
CA GLU A 15 -14.19 -22.30 4.01
C GLU A 15 -13.49 -23.01 2.85
N ARG A 16 -13.76 -22.58 1.61
CA ARG A 16 -13.12 -23.15 0.42
C ARG A 16 -11.62 -22.86 0.35
N LEU A 17 -11.18 -21.68 0.77
CA LEU A 17 -9.75 -21.35 0.84
C LEU A 17 -9.05 -22.33 1.78
N LEU A 18 -9.58 -22.53 2.99
CA LEU A 18 -9.01 -23.45 3.98
C LEU A 18 -9.02 -24.91 3.49
N ALA A 19 -10.08 -25.34 2.81
CA ALA A 19 -10.17 -26.67 2.21
C ALA A 19 -9.28 -26.86 0.95
N CYS A 20 -8.69 -25.80 0.42
CA CYS A 20 -7.87 -25.81 -0.80
C CYS A 20 -6.39 -25.53 -0.54
N ARG A 21 -5.89 -25.72 0.69
CA ARG A 21 -4.51 -25.37 1.06
C ARG A 21 -3.45 -25.90 0.09
N ASP A 22 -3.60 -27.14 -0.34
CA ASP A 22 -2.64 -27.81 -1.26
C ASP A 22 -3.09 -27.78 -2.73
N LYS A 23 -4.16 -27.06 -3.06
CA LYS A 23 -4.74 -27.04 -4.41
C LYS A 23 -4.28 -25.81 -5.20
N PRO A 24 -4.17 -25.90 -6.55
CA PRO A 24 -3.80 -24.74 -7.39
C PRO A 24 -4.77 -23.56 -7.27
N LYS A 25 -6.04 -23.80 -6.94
CA LYS A 25 -7.09 -22.77 -6.87
C LYS A 25 -6.98 -21.84 -5.65
N ARG A 26 -6.04 -22.05 -4.71
CA ARG A 26 -5.94 -21.23 -3.50
C ARG A 26 -5.69 -19.74 -3.78
N GLN A 27 -4.88 -19.41 -4.79
CA GLN A 27 -4.70 -18.02 -5.23
C GLN A 27 -6.04 -17.38 -5.58
N TYR A 28 -6.86 -18.07 -6.38
CA TYR A 28 -8.18 -17.58 -6.77
C TYR A 28 -9.04 -17.27 -5.55
N PHE A 29 -9.09 -18.15 -4.54
CA PHE A 29 -9.90 -17.91 -3.35
C PHE A 29 -9.40 -16.72 -2.52
N VAL A 30 -8.08 -16.56 -2.37
CA VAL A 30 -7.49 -15.37 -1.71
C VAL A 30 -7.95 -14.11 -2.43
N GLU A 31 -7.81 -14.06 -3.77
CA GLU A 31 -8.23 -12.90 -4.55
C GLU A 31 -9.74 -12.65 -4.48
N GLN A 32 -10.57 -13.69 -4.50
CA GLN A 32 -12.03 -13.53 -4.37
C GLN A 32 -12.41 -12.95 -3.02
N ILE A 33 -11.78 -13.40 -1.94
CA ILE A 33 -11.99 -12.82 -0.61
C ILE A 33 -11.62 -11.33 -0.61
N GLY A 34 -10.46 -10.98 -1.16
CA GLY A 34 -10.05 -9.58 -1.32
C GLY A 34 -11.02 -8.74 -2.15
N ARG A 35 -11.62 -9.32 -3.22
CA ARG A 35 -12.65 -8.68 -4.05
C ARG A 35 -13.98 -8.52 -3.31
N ILE A 36 -14.34 -9.42 -2.40
CA ILE A 36 -15.54 -9.30 -1.56
C ILE A 36 -15.37 -8.14 -0.58
N TRP A 37 -14.19 -8.01 0.04
CA TRP A 37 -13.88 -6.89 0.94
C TRP A 37 -13.86 -5.55 0.23
N ASN A 38 -13.35 -5.51 -1.01
CA ASN A 38 -13.34 -4.32 -1.85
C ASN A 38 -13.25 -4.65 -3.36
N PRO A 39 -14.38 -4.65 -4.08
CA PRO A 39 -14.43 -4.98 -5.51
C PRO A 39 -13.94 -3.85 -6.42
N GLY A 40 -13.76 -2.63 -5.89
CA GLY A 40 -13.27 -1.47 -6.63
C GLY A 40 -11.75 -1.48 -6.86
N ARG A 41 -10.99 -2.25 -6.07
CA ARG A 41 -9.52 -2.33 -6.17
C ARG A 41 -9.07 -3.43 -7.13
N GLN A 42 -9.45 -3.33 -8.41
CA GLN A 42 -9.02 -4.31 -9.43
C GLN A 42 -7.62 -4.00 -10.00
N HIS A 43 -7.13 -2.77 -9.85
CA HIS A 43 -5.81 -2.34 -10.32
C HIS A 43 -5.11 -1.47 -9.27
N SER A 44 -3.78 -1.46 -9.28
CA SER A 44 -2.87 -0.66 -8.42
C SER A 44 -3.00 0.86 -8.58
N SER A 45 -4.08 1.36 -9.18
CA SER A 45 -4.27 2.79 -9.36
C SER A 45 -4.53 3.44 -8.00
N PHE A 46 -3.69 4.42 -7.67
CA PHE A 46 -3.68 5.26 -6.47
C PHE A 46 -4.95 6.13 -6.34
N ARG A 47 -6.14 5.54 -6.45
CA ARG A 47 -7.39 6.26 -6.19
C ARG A 47 -7.71 6.17 -4.70
N PRO A 48 -7.92 7.29 -4.01
CA PRO A 48 -8.46 7.26 -2.65
C PRO A 48 -9.81 6.54 -2.65
N PHE A 49 -10.19 5.96 -1.51
CA PHE A 49 -11.49 5.33 -1.25
C PHE A 49 -12.62 6.29 -1.66
N ARG A 50 -13.06 6.26 -2.92
CA ARG A 50 -14.22 7.01 -3.38
C ARG A 50 -15.17 6.11 -4.16
N GLU A 51 -16.24 5.86 -3.41
CA GLU A 51 -17.61 5.43 -3.73
C GLU A 51 -17.95 4.01 -4.18
N PRO A 52 -19.11 3.50 -3.69
CA PRO A 52 -19.39 2.07 -3.51
C PRO A 52 -20.48 1.62 -4.47
N THR A 53 -20.21 0.67 -5.36
CA THR A 53 -21.25 0.21 -6.31
C THR A 53 -21.57 -1.27 -6.29
N ARG A 54 -21.19 -2.03 -5.24
CA ARG A 54 -21.83 -3.32 -4.94
C ARG A 54 -21.90 -3.51 -3.43
N LEU A 55 -23.01 -4.00 -2.87
CA LEU A 55 -23.06 -4.35 -1.45
C LEU A 55 -21.88 -5.26 -1.09
N HIS A 56 -21.04 -4.77 -0.17
CA HIS A 56 -19.79 -5.37 0.29
C HIS A 56 -20.02 -6.10 1.61
N HIS A 57 -19.19 -7.11 1.90
CA HIS A 57 -19.09 -7.61 3.26
C HIS A 57 -17.74 -7.17 3.84
N PRO A 58 -17.71 -6.51 5.00
CA PRO A 58 -16.45 -6.18 5.66
C PRO A 58 -15.67 -7.47 5.96
N PRO A 59 -14.35 -7.39 6.07
CA PRO A 59 -13.56 -8.54 6.46
C PRO A 59 -13.99 -9.03 7.85
N THR A 60 -14.09 -10.34 8.02
CA THR A 60 -14.25 -10.98 9.33
C THR A 60 -12.90 -11.48 9.83
N ASP A 61 -12.71 -11.60 11.14
CA ASP A 61 -11.48 -12.16 11.72
C ASP A 61 -11.11 -13.50 11.10
N ALA A 62 -12.10 -14.39 10.91
CA ALA A 62 -11.91 -15.68 10.26
C ALA A 62 -11.40 -15.54 8.82
N SER A 63 -11.94 -14.61 8.03
CA SER A 63 -11.49 -14.38 6.66
C SER A 63 -10.08 -13.78 6.60
N ILE A 64 -9.74 -12.87 7.51
CA ILE A 64 -8.41 -12.26 7.61
C ILE A 64 -7.38 -13.31 8.01
N GLN A 65 -7.68 -14.12 9.04
CA GLN A 65 -6.81 -15.21 9.49
C GLN A 65 -6.61 -16.25 8.38
N ALA A 66 -7.67 -16.62 7.67
CA ALA A 66 -7.59 -17.55 6.56
C ALA A 66 -6.66 -17.04 5.46
N VAL A 67 -6.83 -15.79 5.00
CA VAL A 67 -5.94 -15.17 4.00
C VAL A 67 -4.51 -15.06 4.51
N THR A 68 -4.31 -14.60 5.75
CA THR A 68 -2.98 -14.44 6.37
C THR A 68 -2.23 -15.76 6.48
N SER A 69 -2.92 -16.89 6.66
CA SER A 69 -2.30 -18.22 6.76
C SER A 69 -1.55 -18.66 5.49
N PHE A 70 -1.74 -17.95 4.37
CA PHE A 70 -1.04 -18.16 3.09
C PHE A 70 0.10 -17.16 2.84
N ALA A 71 0.47 -16.31 3.82
CA ALA A 71 1.59 -15.37 3.68
C ALA A 71 2.95 -16.07 3.48
N SER A 72 3.05 -17.36 3.84
CA SER A 72 4.25 -18.19 3.62
C SER A 72 4.05 -19.25 2.54
N ASP A 73 3.07 -19.07 1.64
CA ASP A 73 2.82 -20.01 0.55
C ASP A 73 4.05 -20.18 -0.36
N PRO A 74 4.36 -21.39 -0.85
CA PRO A 74 5.48 -21.59 -1.78
C PRO A 74 5.39 -20.76 -3.06
N SER A 75 4.17 -20.45 -3.53
CA SER A 75 3.94 -19.66 -4.74
C SER A 75 3.94 -18.15 -4.45
N HIS A 76 4.83 -17.41 -5.11
CA HIS A 76 4.85 -15.95 -5.01
C HIS A 76 3.54 -15.31 -5.50
N PHE A 77 2.84 -15.92 -6.46
CA PHE A 77 1.52 -15.44 -6.90
C PHE A 77 0.48 -15.48 -5.77
N VAL A 78 0.53 -16.50 -4.90
CA VAL A 78 -0.36 -16.61 -3.74
C VAL A 78 0.03 -15.56 -2.70
N ARG A 79 1.32 -15.44 -2.37
CA ARG A 79 1.79 -14.44 -1.39
C ARG A 79 1.50 -13.00 -1.83
N HIS A 80 1.64 -12.72 -3.13
CA HIS A 80 1.25 -11.45 -3.73
C HIS A 80 -0.27 -11.22 -3.60
N ALA A 81 -1.10 -12.24 -3.90
CA ALA A 81 -2.54 -12.17 -3.71
C ALA A 81 -2.93 -11.92 -2.25
N VAL A 82 -2.21 -12.51 -1.29
CA VAL A 82 -2.39 -12.26 0.15
C VAL A 82 -2.14 -10.78 0.46
N ALA A 83 -0.96 -10.26 0.11
CA ALA A 83 -0.64 -8.85 0.34
C ALA A 83 -1.68 -7.90 -0.30
N LYS A 84 -2.05 -8.17 -1.55
CA LYS A 84 -3.06 -7.38 -2.28
C LYS A 84 -4.42 -7.44 -1.61
N SER A 85 -4.86 -8.61 -1.17
CA SER A 85 -6.18 -8.77 -0.54
C SER A 85 -6.21 -8.07 0.81
N LEU A 86 -5.19 -8.25 1.65
CA LEU A 86 -5.10 -7.57 2.95
C LEU A 86 -5.03 -6.04 2.79
N SER A 87 -4.39 -5.55 1.72
CA SER A 87 -4.36 -4.10 1.39
C SER A 87 -5.68 -3.56 0.82
N SER A 88 -6.67 -4.42 0.53
CA SER A 88 -7.90 -3.99 -0.14
C SER A 88 -8.88 -3.29 0.79
N HIS A 89 -8.72 -3.46 2.11
CA HIS A 89 -9.61 -2.93 3.12
C HIS A 89 -8.84 -2.39 4.35
N PRO A 90 -9.18 -1.19 4.89
CA PRO A 90 -8.45 -0.59 6.01
C PRO A 90 -8.37 -1.47 7.26
N GLU A 91 -9.49 -2.04 7.70
CA GLU A 91 -9.55 -2.91 8.90
C GLU A 91 -8.62 -4.13 8.75
N ALA A 92 -8.65 -4.79 7.58
CA ALA A 92 -7.77 -5.90 7.29
C ALA A 92 -6.29 -5.48 7.28
N ALA A 93 -5.98 -4.31 6.73
CA ALA A 93 -4.61 -3.81 6.68
C ALA A 93 -4.05 -3.53 8.08
N VAL A 94 -4.83 -2.90 8.97
CA VAL A 94 -4.42 -2.56 10.34
C VAL A 94 -4.10 -3.81 11.16
N VAL A 95 -4.92 -4.86 11.08
CA VAL A 95 -4.67 -6.08 11.85
C VAL A 95 -3.57 -6.97 11.23
N SER A 96 -3.21 -6.73 9.96
CA SER A 96 -2.26 -7.55 9.20
C SER A 96 -0.85 -6.99 9.11
N ILE A 97 -0.49 -6.02 9.96
CA ILE A 97 0.84 -5.38 9.94
C ILE A 97 1.96 -6.41 10.04
N THR A 98 1.85 -7.40 10.93
CA THR A 98 2.85 -8.48 11.06
C THR A 98 2.97 -9.32 9.79
N ALA A 99 1.86 -9.56 9.08
CA ALA A 99 1.86 -10.28 7.81
C ALA A 99 2.57 -9.47 6.72
N PHE A 100 2.29 -8.17 6.62
CA PHE A 100 3.00 -7.29 5.68
C PHE A 100 4.50 -7.21 5.98
N MET A 101 4.88 -7.14 7.26
CA MET A 101 6.30 -7.13 7.65
C MET A 101 7.03 -8.40 7.24
N SER A 102 6.37 -9.56 7.36
CA SER A 102 6.93 -10.82 6.83
C SER A 102 7.08 -10.77 5.31
N LEU A 103 6.06 -10.30 4.60
CA LEU A 103 6.03 -10.19 3.14
C LEU A 103 6.96 -9.09 2.57
N LEU A 104 7.38 -8.13 3.38
CA LEU A 104 8.44 -7.18 3.02
C LEU A 104 9.81 -7.87 2.92
N GLY A 105 10.02 -8.99 3.62
CA GLY A 105 11.23 -9.80 3.50
C GLY A 105 11.24 -10.78 2.32
N ASP A 106 10.21 -10.74 1.47
CA ASP A 106 10.04 -11.71 0.39
C ASP A 106 11.11 -11.60 -0.70
N ALA A 107 11.51 -12.72 -1.28
CA ALA A 107 12.43 -12.74 -2.41
C ALA A 107 11.81 -12.08 -3.65
N ASP A 108 10.50 -12.21 -3.83
CA ASP A 108 9.79 -11.68 -4.99
C ASP A 108 9.46 -10.19 -4.84
N ALA A 109 9.90 -9.40 -5.82
CA ALA A 109 9.71 -7.96 -5.89
C ALA A 109 8.22 -7.54 -5.82
N SER A 110 7.34 -8.26 -6.52
CA SER A 110 5.92 -7.92 -6.58
C SER A 110 5.23 -8.11 -5.24
N VAL A 111 5.64 -9.14 -4.49
CA VAL A 111 5.15 -9.40 -3.12
C VAL A 111 5.55 -8.27 -2.18
N ARG A 112 6.83 -7.87 -2.19
CA ARG A 112 7.33 -6.76 -1.37
C ARG A 112 6.61 -5.45 -1.67
N ILE A 113 6.40 -5.13 -2.95
CA ILE A 113 5.67 -3.93 -3.39
C ILE A 113 4.24 -3.94 -2.85
N ALA A 114 3.53 -5.07 -2.98
CA ALA A 114 2.16 -5.19 -2.49
C ALA A 114 2.08 -5.08 -0.96
N ALA A 115 3.06 -5.61 -0.23
CA ALA A 115 3.14 -5.48 1.22
C ALA A 115 3.40 -4.03 1.67
N ALA A 116 4.33 -3.34 1.02
CA ALA A 116 4.61 -1.92 1.29
C ALA A 116 3.41 -1.02 0.97
N ASP A 117 2.65 -1.34 -0.07
CA ASP A 117 1.41 -0.64 -0.42
C ASP A 117 0.33 -0.83 0.67
N GLY A 118 0.20 -2.03 1.24
CA GLY A 118 -0.70 -2.29 2.37
C GLY A 118 -0.34 -1.47 3.61
N LEU A 119 0.95 -1.34 3.91
CA LEU A 119 1.44 -0.56 5.05
C LEU A 119 1.20 0.96 4.92
N CYS A 120 1.04 1.50 3.70
CA CYS A 120 0.75 2.92 3.51
C CYS A 120 -0.55 3.38 4.20
N TYR A 121 -1.48 2.45 4.44
CA TYR A 121 -2.80 2.72 5.00
C TYR A 121 -2.93 2.29 6.46
N ALA A 122 -1.91 1.62 7.01
CA ALA A 122 -1.94 1.12 8.36
C ALA A 122 -1.22 2.11 9.30
N ASP A 123 -1.90 2.49 10.39
CA ASP A 123 -1.22 3.16 11.50
C ASP A 123 -0.29 2.16 12.17
N VAL A 124 1.02 2.26 11.88
CA VAL A 124 2.02 1.33 12.39
C VAL A 124 2.24 1.57 13.89
N PRO A 125 1.94 0.58 14.77
CA PRO A 125 2.23 0.70 16.18
C PRO A 125 3.73 0.90 16.44
N SER A 126 4.07 1.68 17.46
CA SER A 126 5.47 2.03 17.77
C SER A 126 6.39 0.81 17.95
N ASN A 127 5.89 -0.30 18.48
CA ASN A 127 6.65 -1.54 18.67
C ASN A 127 7.00 -2.28 17.35
N ASN A 128 6.34 -1.93 16.24
CA ASN A 128 6.63 -2.48 14.91
C ASN A 128 7.47 -1.51 14.06
N ALA A 129 7.49 -0.21 14.38
CA ALA A 129 8.14 0.81 13.59
C ALA A 129 9.65 0.59 13.42
N GLU A 130 10.37 0.18 14.48
CA GLU A 130 11.80 -0.10 14.41
C GLU A 130 12.14 -1.20 13.38
N LYS A 131 11.32 -2.26 13.36
CA LYS A 131 11.50 -3.41 12.46
C LYS A 131 11.28 -3.07 10.99
N LEU A 132 10.65 -1.93 10.69
CA LEU A 132 10.45 -1.47 9.32
C LEU A 132 11.64 -0.68 8.78
N VAL A 133 12.49 -0.13 9.64
CA VAL A 133 13.64 0.71 9.26
C VAL A 133 14.58 0.04 8.25
N PRO A 134 14.93 -1.26 8.36
CA PRO A 134 15.78 -1.91 7.37
C PRO A 134 15.22 -1.88 5.94
N PHE A 135 13.89 -1.90 5.78
CA PHE A 135 13.24 -1.88 4.46
C PHE A 135 13.25 -0.50 3.78
N LEU A 136 13.65 0.56 4.50
CA LEU A 136 13.99 1.85 3.89
C LEU A 136 15.21 1.76 2.95
N GLN A 137 15.97 0.65 3.01
CA GLN A 137 17.09 0.37 2.11
C GLN A 137 16.78 -0.71 1.06
N ASP A 138 15.49 -1.06 0.86
CA ASP A 138 15.12 -2.03 -0.19
C ASP A 138 15.59 -1.54 -1.56
N SER A 139 16.09 -2.47 -2.38
CA SER A 139 16.45 -2.24 -3.79
C SER A 139 15.35 -1.53 -4.60
N ILE A 140 14.08 -1.77 -4.29
CA ILE A 140 12.92 -1.27 -5.00
C ILE A 140 12.40 0.02 -4.35
N TRP A 141 12.37 1.10 -5.13
CA TRP A 141 11.90 2.41 -4.67
C TRP A 141 10.44 2.40 -4.18
N LEU A 142 9.54 1.64 -4.82
CA LEU A 142 8.16 1.47 -4.37
C LEU A 142 8.07 0.94 -2.94
N VAL A 143 8.93 -0.01 -2.59
CA VAL A 143 8.99 -0.60 -1.25
C VAL A 143 9.48 0.46 -0.26
N ARG A 144 10.58 1.14 -0.58
CA ARG A 144 11.11 2.23 0.25
C ARG A 144 10.06 3.30 0.53
N TRP A 145 9.30 3.73 -0.48
CA TRP A 145 8.27 4.75 -0.30
C TRP A 145 7.10 4.28 0.56
N GLY A 146 6.63 3.04 0.36
CA GLY A 146 5.52 2.52 1.15
C GLY A 146 5.89 2.38 2.63
N VAL A 147 7.10 1.90 2.89
CA VAL A 147 7.67 1.83 4.24
C VAL A 147 7.87 3.22 4.83
N ALA A 148 8.38 4.18 4.06
CA ALA A 148 8.53 5.56 4.53
C ALA A 148 7.18 6.19 4.87
N ALA A 149 6.16 6.00 4.04
CA ALA A 149 4.80 6.49 4.32
C ALA A 149 4.26 5.91 5.63
N ALA A 150 4.45 4.60 5.87
CA ALA A 150 4.05 3.90 7.08
C ALA A 150 4.79 4.41 8.35
N LEU A 151 6.03 4.86 8.20
CA LEU A 151 6.84 5.41 9.29
C LEU A 151 6.64 6.91 9.53
N SER A 152 5.84 7.58 8.70
CA SER A 152 5.71 9.04 8.73
C SER A 152 5.13 9.60 10.04
N SER A 153 4.29 8.85 10.75
CA SER A 153 3.72 9.23 12.05
C SER A 153 4.49 8.70 13.26
N THR A 154 5.67 8.09 13.03
CA THR A 154 6.47 7.42 14.08
C THR A 154 7.72 8.23 14.45
N THR A 155 8.47 7.77 15.46
CA THR A 155 9.78 8.38 15.81
C THR A 155 10.82 8.28 14.68
N TYR A 156 10.66 7.32 13.76
CA TYR A 156 11.55 7.11 12.60
C TYR A 156 11.20 7.98 11.39
N ARG A 157 10.33 8.98 11.56
CA ARG A 157 9.92 9.92 10.50
C ARG A 157 11.09 10.55 9.75
N ARG A 158 12.19 10.88 10.43
CA ARG A 158 13.40 11.45 9.78
C ARG A 158 14.06 10.44 8.83
N ASN A 159 14.26 9.19 9.27
CA ASN A 159 14.79 8.12 8.41
C ASN A 159 13.89 7.88 7.19
N ALA A 160 12.57 7.93 7.41
CA ALA A 160 11.59 7.80 6.33
C ALA A 160 11.69 8.95 5.32
N TRP A 161 11.86 10.19 5.78
CA TRP A 161 12.11 11.34 4.89
C TRP A 161 13.41 11.19 4.10
N ASP A 162 14.50 10.79 4.76
CA ASP A 162 15.79 10.59 4.09
C ASP A 162 15.72 9.51 2.99
N ALA A 163 14.96 8.44 3.21
CA ALA A 163 14.69 7.44 2.19
C ALA A 163 13.84 7.98 1.03
N MET A 164 12.82 8.80 1.33
CA MET A 164 11.95 9.42 0.31
C MET A 164 12.73 10.37 -0.60
N LYS A 165 13.56 11.25 -0.04
CA LYS A 165 14.29 12.26 -0.82
C LYS A 165 15.43 11.67 -1.66
N THR A 166 16.07 10.60 -1.19
CA THR A 166 17.09 9.87 -1.97
C THR A 166 16.48 9.08 -3.13
N SER A 167 15.16 8.90 -3.15
CA SER A 167 14.44 8.10 -4.14
C SER A 167 13.41 8.90 -4.94
N ILE A 168 13.52 10.24 -4.97
CA ILE A 168 12.70 11.09 -5.85
C ILE A 168 12.87 10.63 -7.30
N PRO A 169 11.79 10.26 -8.01
CA PRO A 169 11.86 9.88 -9.42
C PRO A 169 12.34 11.03 -10.29
N ALA A 170 13.15 10.71 -11.30
CA ALA A 170 13.51 11.66 -12.35
C ALA A 170 12.42 11.85 -13.41
N ASN A 171 11.35 11.03 -13.39
CA ASN A 171 10.34 11.01 -14.45
C ASN A 171 8.89 11.16 -13.96
N ALA A 172 8.07 11.66 -14.88
CA ALA A 172 6.65 11.96 -14.70
C ALA A 172 5.77 10.75 -14.35
N GLU A 173 6.16 9.54 -14.78
CA GLU A 173 5.35 8.34 -14.59
C GLU A 173 5.22 7.95 -13.12
N HIS A 174 6.30 8.12 -12.36
CA HIS A 174 6.35 7.69 -10.96
C HIS A 174 6.25 8.85 -9.97
N ILE A 175 6.49 10.09 -10.40
CA ILE A 175 6.49 11.25 -9.52
C ILE A 175 5.15 11.48 -8.84
N ASP A 176 4.01 11.20 -9.49
CA ASP A 176 2.68 11.35 -8.86
C ASP A 176 2.49 10.41 -7.67
N SER A 177 2.95 9.17 -7.83
CA SER A 177 2.91 8.14 -6.78
C SER A 177 3.85 8.46 -5.63
N TRP A 178 5.05 8.96 -5.93
CA TRP A 178 5.98 9.49 -4.94
C TRP A 178 5.35 10.68 -4.19
N SER A 179 4.81 11.64 -4.93
CA SER A 179 4.23 12.87 -4.38
C SER A 179 3.04 12.58 -3.48
N TRP A 180 2.21 11.59 -3.82
CA TRP A 180 1.10 11.18 -2.97
C TRP A 180 1.57 10.76 -1.57
N ARG A 181 2.67 9.99 -1.48
CA ARG A 181 3.27 9.55 -0.22
C ARG A 181 4.05 10.66 0.48
N ALA A 182 4.74 11.50 -0.29
CA ALA A 182 5.52 12.62 0.22
C ALA A 182 4.66 13.71 0.91
N ARG A 183 3.34 13.72 0.69
CA ARG A 183 2.41 14.60 1.45
C ARG A 183 2.51 14.43 2.95
N ASN A 184 2.86 13.24 3.42
CA ASN A 184 3.02 13.02 4.85
C ASN A 184 4.25 13.77 5.40
N PHE A 185 5.13 14.30 4.55
CA PHE A 185 6.40 14.95 4.87
C PHE A 185 6.49 16.41 4.39
N VAL A 186 5.36 17.12 4.29
CA VAL A 186 5.33 18.52 3.81
C VAL A 186 6.23 19.42 4.66
N GLY A 187 6.26 19.24 5.98
CA GLY A 187 7.13 20.04 6.86
C GLY A 187 8.62 19.85 6.57
N GLU A 188 9.07 18.61 6.34
CA GLU A 188 10.44 18.34 5.95
C GLU A 188 10.75 18.88 4.55
N LEU A 189 9.84 18.68 3.59
CA LEU A 189 9.94 19.18 2.22
C LEU A 189 10.05 20.72 2.16
N GLN A 190 9.35 21.44 3.03
CA GLN A 190 9.43 22.90 3.17
C GLN A 190 10.83 23.39 3.55
N THR A 191 11.57 22.59 4.32
CA THR A 191 12.92 22.92 4.80
C THR A 191 14.04 22.40 3.88
N ASP A 192 13.75 21.39 3.06
CA ASP A 192 14.71 20.74 2.17
C ASP A 192 14.72 21.43 0.79
N VAL A 193 15.50 22.51 0.67
CA VAL A 193 15.56 23.37 -0.52
C VAL A 193 15.91 22.60 -1.79
N ASP A 194 16.84 21.64 -1.70
CA ASP A 194 17.30 20.85 -2.85
C ASP A 194 16.20 19.92 -3.36
N THR A 195 15.50 19.25 -2.45
CA THR A 195 14.38 18.37 -2.78
C THR A 195 13.20 19.16 -3.36
N LEU A 196 12.91 20.33 -2.79
CA LEU A 196 11.88 21.22 -3.31
C LEU A 196 12.22 21.75 -4.72
N ALA A 197 13.48 22.08 -4.98
CA ALA A 197 13.95 22.48 -6.31
C ALA A 197 13.77 21.35 -7.34
N LYS A 198 14.15 20.12 -7.00
CA LYS A 198 13.91 18.93 -7.85
C LYS A 198 12.43 18.72 -8.15
N LEU A 199 11.57 18.92 -7.15
CA LEU A 199 10.12 18.79 -7.31
C LEU A 199 9.57 19.85 -8.29
N ARG A 200 10.07 21.09 -8.24
CA ARG A 200 9.69 22.14 -9.21
C ARG A 200 10.06 21.75 -10.64
N GLU A 201 11.30 21.29 -10.85
CA GLU A 201 11.76 20.82 -12.15
C GLU A 201 10.89 19.67 -12.68
N CYS A 202 10.49 18.74 -11.80
CA CYS A 202 9.54 17.68 -12.16
C CYS A 202 8.16 18.22 -12.56
N VAL A 203 7.65 19.24 -11.88
CA VAL A 203 6.35 19.87 -12.21
C VAL A 203 6.42 20.62 -13.54
N GLU A 204 7.53 21.29 -13.82
CA GLU A 204 7.76 21.98 -15.09
C GLU A 204 7.82 20.98 -16.25
N SER A 205 8.54 19.87 -16.10
CA SER A 205 8.67 18.83 -17.14
C SER A 205 7.37 18.07 -17.42
N LEU A 206 6.46 17.96 -16.44
CA LEU A 206 5.12 17.36 -16.60
C LEU A 206 4.23 18.11 -17.60
N GLY A 207 4.52 19.38 -17.88
CA GLY A 207 3.73 20.22 -18.77
C GLY A 207 2.31 20.53 -18.25
N ARG A 208 1.59 21.41 -18.97
CA ARG A 208 0.26 21.89 -18.53
C ARG A 208 -0.83 20.82 -18.56
N ARG A 209 -0.69 19.75 -19.36
CA ARG A 209 -1.75 18.76 -19.63
C ARG A 209 -1.52 17.35 -19.07
N SER A 210 -0.45 17.08 -18.31
CA SER A 210 -0.27 15.73 -17.76
C SER A 210 -1.43 15.37 -16.82
N PRO A 211 -2.22 14.31 -17.11
CA PRO A 211 -3.28 13.83 -16.24
C PRO A 211 -2.72 13.19 -14.95
N PHE A 212 -1.40 12.98 -14.89
CA PHE A 212 -0.67 12.37 -13.78
C PHE A 212 0.15 13.40 -12.99
N GLY A 213 -0.17 14.70 -13.08
CA GLY A 213 0.55 15.75 -12.35
C GLY A 213 -0.20 16.31 -11.14
N TYR A 214 -1.42 15.82 -10.85
CA TYR A 214 -2.27 16.45 -9.85
C TYR A 214 -1.68 16.32 -8.44
N ALA A 215 -1.18 15.14 -8.07
CA ALA A 215 -0.64 14.95 -6.72
C ALA A 215 0.66 15.74 -6.54
N THR A 216 1.51 15.75 -7.57
CA THR A 216 2.77 16.48 -7.58
C THR A 216 2.57 17.99 -7.52
N LYS A 217 1.66 18.56 -8.33
CA LYS A 217 1.32 19.99 -8.29
C LYS A 217 0.71 20.39 -6.94
N ALA A 218 -0.18 19.57 -6.40
CA ALA A 218 -0.77 19.81 -5.08
C ALA A 218 0.29 19.77 -3.98
N LEU A 219 1.19 18.78 -3.99
CA LEU A 219 2.28 18.69 -3.02
C LEU A 219 3.20 19.91 -3.09
N LEU A 220 3.59 20.33 -4.30
CA LEU A 220 4.43 21.51 -4.49
C LEU A 220 3.74 22.76 -3.91
N ALA A 221 2.46 22.96 -4.22
CA ALA A 221 1.70 24.08 -3.68
C ALA A 221 1.66 24.07 -2.13
N MET A 222 1.42 22.90 -1.52
CA MET A 222 1.44 22.74 -0.05
C MET A 222 2.81 23.06 0.56
N ALA A 223 3.90 22.68 -0.12
CA ALA A 223 5.26 22.95 0.34
C ALA A 223 5.68 24.41 0.12
N GLU A 224 5.05 25.15 -0.79
CA GLU A 224 5.37 26.56 -1.03
C GLU A 224 4.54 27.52 -0.19
N THR A 225 3.34 27.11 0.23
CA THR A 225 2.57 27.87 1.22
C THR A 225 3.26 27.77 2.58
N ARG A 226 3.97 28.84 2.97
CA ARG A 226 4.45 29.02 4.35
C ARG A 226 3.24 29.11 5.28
N GLY A 227 3.24 28.31 6.34
CA GLY A 227 2.42 28.56 7.53
C GLY A 227 2.89 29.80 8.26
#